data_AF-A0A5E5BM96-F1
#
_entry.id   AF-A0A5E5BM96-F1
#
_cell.length_a   1.000
_cell.length_b   1.000
_cell.length_c   1.000
_cell.angle_alpha   90.00
_cell.angle_beta   90.00
_cell.angle_gamma   90.00
#
_symmetry.space_group_name_H-M   'P 1'
#
loop_
_entity.id
_entity.type
_entity.pdbx_description
1 polymer ?
#
loop_
_entity_poly.entity_id
_entity_poly.type
_entity_poly.pdbx_seq_one_letter_code
_entity_poly.pdbx_strand_id
1 'polypeptide(L)'
;MGAILAARSAILRATSHVPPGCTPGSLRRRAVFFATLLPLAMLAACAGAPHAPATSPTSPTSTATAASTRYNVSRFPIEHYDQDVDHWIRPDAPGYDQPLLSAQEQDRRFDAFRARYFGTAPRDPSPWNGTWLSTSLLTAAGAQQIADSQSRRVGRFDNGAPGVRKTYGENFQPHTAAWSRAIEANMALAQLDADNAGGQYDPRRRGITVDNALVRQLPTYDPAFYDFREAGEGYPFDALQDSALRPGTPVYTLARSADGAWLLVYSPDLIGWVDARSVASVDERFVATWRDAAQRSLGAIVRADAVLADTSPGTATPVYRTFAPIGTVLPLIRLRDGRQMAMFPVADIQRRAQILTATLDTSAIVPMPWALTPRHMAQVMKQQIGRPYGWGNTLFYNDCSAETRSLFAPFGVWLPRHSSDQLRAGKRTDLRAADIDTRLRTLTERGRALMTLIHINGHIMLYLGNAQRDGESVPMTYQNVWGLSPADNSRRNVIGGAVILPLLKTYPEDPGVRSLAGKPLFEISVIGGDDTNAGSGANGDAARAPSTDSSEEMPQ
;
A
#
# COMPACT_ATOMS: atom_id res chain seq x y z
N MET A 1 -26.73 -42.01 53.58
CA MET A 1 -25.77 -41.24 54.41
C MET A 1 -25.24 -40.15 53.49
N GLY A 2 -25.70 -38.90 53.44
CA GLY A 2 -26.15 -37.91 54.43
C GLY A 2 -25.58 -36.56 53.92
N ALA A 3 -26.36 -35.80 53.16
CA ALA A 3 -26.87 -34.45 53.48
C ALA A 3 -25.77 -33.35 53.59
N ILE A 4 -25.71 -32.41 52.62
CA ILE A 4 -26.26 -31.03 52.66
C ILE A 4 -25.68 -30.16 53.80
N LEU A 5 -25.02 -29.04 53.45
CA LEU A 5 -25.44 -27.70 53.91
C LEU A 5 -24.75 -26.55 53.15
N ALA A 6 -25.56 -25.54 52.85
CA ALA A 6 -25.20 -24.21 52.37
C ALA A 6 -25.46 -23.17 53.47
N ALA A 7 -24.74 -22.03 53.48
CA ALA A 7 -25.16 -20.74 54.07
C ALA A 7 -24.17 -19.63 53.64
N ARG A 8 -24.60 -18.63 52.83
CA ARG A 8 -25.06 -17.26 53.19
C ARG A 8 -23.95 -16.34 53.73
N SER A 9 -23.49 -15.34 52.96
CA SER A 9 -24.00 -13.96 52.83
C SER A 9 -23.78 -13.08 54.06
N ALA A 10 -22.96 -12.02 53.94
CA ALA A 10 -23.21 -10.71 54.55
C ALA A 10 -22.33 -9.61 53.93
N ILE A 11 -23.02 -8.58 53.45
CA ILE A 11 -22.54 -7.25 53.05
C ILE A 11 -22.32 -6.42 54.31
N LEU A 12 -21.28 -5.59 54.38
CA LEU A 12 -21.35 -4.33 55.13
C LEU A 12 -20.54 -3.22 54.46
N ARG A 13 -21.26 -2.17 54.04
CA ARG A 13 -20.74 -0.82 53.79
C ARG A 13 -20.41 -0.17 55.14
N ALA A 14 -19.34 0.62 55.20
CA ALA A 14 -19.26 1.76 56.10
C ALA A 14 -18.45 2.88 55.45
N THR A 15 -19.05 4.06 55.43
CA THR A 15 -18.63 5.32 54.81
C THR A 15 -17.81 6.19 55.76
N SER A 16 -16.87 6.94 55.15
CA SER A 16 -16.46 8.34 55.43
C SER A 16 -15.98 8.77 56.83
N HIS A 17 -14.80 9.39 56.91
CA HIS A 17 -14.65 10.84 57.18
C HIS A 17 -13.16 11.26 57.18
N VAL A 18 -12.88 12.41 56.57
CA VAL A 18 -11.63 13.22 56.60
C VAL A 18 -11.93 14.46 57.45
N PRO A 19 -11.00 15.02 58.26
CA PRO A 19 -10.38 16.34 57.97
C PRO A 19 -8.94 16.50 58.59
N PRO A 20 -8.30 17.70 58.68
CA PRO A 20 -7.22 18.10 57.77
C PRO A 20 -5.90 18.64 58.44
N GLY A 21 -4.84 18.84 57.63
CA GLY A 21 -3.96 20.03 57.76
C GLY A 21 -2.52 19.92 58.32
N CYS A 22 -1.57 20.40 57.49
CA CYS A 22 -0.25 21.03 57.78
C CYS A 22 1.02 20.20 58.12
N THR A 23 2.09 20.60 57.41
CA THR A 23 3.52 20.17 57.31
C THR A 23 4.43 20.78 58.41
N PRO A 24 5.78 20.67 58.38
CA PRO A 24 6.71 19.57 58.05
C PRO A 24 7.71 19.27 59.21
N GLY A 25 8.40 18.12 59.21
CA GLY A 25 9.47 17.89 60.18
C GLY A 25 10.22 16.57 60.03
N SER A 26 11.51 16.67 59.79
CA SER A 26 12.52 15.61 59.65
C SER A 26 12.61 14.64 60.83
N LEU A 27 12.90 13.35 60.58
CA LEU A 27 14.01 12.62 61.25
C LEU A 27 14.20 11.18 60.71
N ARG A 28 15.39 11.01 60.13
CA ARG A 28 16.30 9.85 60.03
C ARG A 28 15.88 8.44 60.51
N ARG A 29 16.22 7.49 59.60
CA ARG A 29 16.93 6.21 59.76
C ARG A 29 16.19 5.04 60.45
N ARG A 30 15.99 3.96 59.69
CA ARG A 30 16.78 2.71 59.82
C ARG A 30 16.69 1.85 58.55
N ALA A 31 17.84 1.29 58.21
CA ALA A 31 18.12 0.47 57.04
C ALA A 31 17.85 -1.01 57.32
N VAL A 32 17.48 -1.77 56.30
CA VAL A 32 17.77 -3.22 56.21
C VAL A 32 18.21 -3.50 54.76
N PHE A 33 19.48 -3.89 54.64
CA PHE A 33 20.11 -4.45 53.46
C PHE A 33 19.68 -5.92 53.29
N PHE A 34 19.38 -6.34 52.07
CA PHE A 34 19.60 -7.72 51.64
C PHE A 34 20.24 -7.72 50.26
N ALA A 35 21.51 -8.12 50.24
CA ALA A 35 22.28 -8.46 49.05
C ALA A 35 22.17 -9.97 48.85
N THR A 36 21.93 -10.42 47.63
CA THR A 36 22.15 -11.82 47.22
C THR A 36 22.79 -11.86 45.84
N LEU A 37 23.89 -12.60 45.80
CA LEU A 37 24.89 -12.75 44.74
C LEU A 37 24.41 -13.63 43.57
N LEU A 38 24.94 -13.31 42.38
CA LEU A 38 25.04 -14.21 41.22
C LEU A 38 25.86 -15.47 41.53
N PRO A 39 25.71 -16.52 40.70
CA PRO A 39 26.90 -17.15 40.13
C PRO A 39 26.88 -17.24 38.60
N LEU A 40 28.05 -16.92 38.04
CA LEU A 40 28.54 -17.18 36.69
C LEU A 40 28.54 -18.70 36.39
N ALA A 41 28.03 -19.09 35.22
CA ALA A 41 28.27 -20.42 34.64
C ALA A 41 29.07 -20.28 33.34
N MET A 42 30.10 -21.11 33.22
CA MET A 42 31.19 -21.02 32.25
C MET A 42 30.80 -21.50 30.83
N LEU A 43 31.28 -20.80 29.82
CA LEU A 43 31.41 -21.29 28.44
C LEU A 43 32.84 -21.82 28.26
N ALA A 44 32.96 -23.15 28.20
CA ALA A 44 34.21 -23.83 27.87
C ALA A 44 34.42 -23.82 26.34
N ALA A 45 35.53 -23.23 25.93
CA ALA A 45 36.05 -23.26 24.57
C ALA A 45 36.65 -24.63 24.25
N CYS A 46 36.26 -25.23 23.13
CA CYS A 46 37.01 -26.32 22.51
C CYS A 46 38.05 -25.72 21.55
N ALA A 47 39.25 -25.44 22.07
CA ALA A 47 40.44 -25.19 21.28
C ALA A 47 41.25 -26.49 21.16
N GLY A 48 41.31 -27.07 19.95
CA GLY A 48 42.20 -28.17 19.62
C GLY A 48 43.58 -27.63 19.22
N ALA A 49 44.63 -28.19 19.82
CA ALA A 49 46.03 -27.83 19.64
C ALA A 49 46.64 -28.38 18.31
N PRO A 50 47.82 -27.91 17.87
CA PRO A 50 48.33 -28.06 16.51
C PRO A 50 49.10 -29.38 16.30
N HIS A 51 49.16 -29.87 15.06
CA HIS A 51 50.07 -30.95 14.64
C HIS A 51 50.98 -30.50 13.50
N ALA A 52 52.22 -30.99 13.55
CA ALA A 52 53.40 -30.61 12.78
C ALA A 52 53.33 -31.00 11.27
N PRO A 53 54.19 -30.42 10.40
CA PRO A 53 54.08 -30.60 8.96
C PRO A 53 54.78 -31.87 8.48
N ALA A 54 54.12 -32.62 7.60
CA ALA A 54 54.72 -33.69 6.81
C ALA A 54 54.63 -33.33 5.31
N THR A 55 55.76 -33.47 4.64
CA THR A 55 56.02 -33.09 3.24
C THR A 55 55.63 -34.17 2.23
N SER A 56 55.13 -33.68 1.07
CA SER A 56 55.19 -34.26 -0.30
C SER A 56 54.08 -35.26 -0.72
N PRO A 57 53.76 -35.41 -2.04
CA PRO A 57 54.22 -34.68 -3.23
C PRO A 57 53.08 -34.04 -4.09
N THR A 58 53.48 -33.09 -4.92
CA THR A 58 52.73 -32.46 -6.02
C THR A 58 52.11 -33.47 -6.99
N SER A 59 50.83 -33.30 -7.31
CA SER A 59 50.17 -33.87 -8.49
C SER A 59 49.42 -32.76 -9.24
N PRO A 60 49.41 -32.79 -10.59
CA PRO A 60 49.07 -31.64 -11.40
C PRO A 60 47.56 -31.56 -11.74
N THR A 61 47.12 -30.34 -12.02
CA THR A 61 46.00 -30.00 -12.89
C THR A 61 44.59 -30.32 -12.39
N SER A 62 43.91 -29.27 -11.96
CA SER A 62 42.55 -28.95 -12.39
C SER A 62 42.23 -27.56 -11.87
N THR A 63 42.60 -26.51 -12.63
CA THR A 63 41.85 -25.26 -12.56
C THR A 63 40.46 -25.55 -13.10
N ALA A 64 39.62 -26.16 -12.27
CA ALA A 64 38.21 -25.97 -12.35
C ALA A 64 38.04 -24.47 -12.19
N THR A 65 37.87 -23.76 -13.30
CA THR A 65 37.32 -22.42 -13.30
C THR A 65 36.03 -22.59 -12.50
N ALA A 66 36.05 -22.17 -11.23
CA ALA A 66 34.86 -22.17 -10.42
C ALA A 66 33.83 -21.43 -11.26
N ALA A 67 32.81 -22.15 -11.74
CA ALA A 67 31.74 -21.57 -12.52
C ALA A 67 31.25 -20.41 -11.65
N SER A 68 31.55 -19.17 -12.06
CA SER A 68 31.15 -18.00 -11.30
C SER A 68 29.65 -18.17 -11.13
N THR A 69 29.20 -18.32 -9.89
CA THR A 69 27.78 -18.45 -9.60
C THR A 69 27.16 -17.17 -10.16
N ARG A 70 26.58 -17.22 -11.37
CA ARG A 70 25.94 -16.05 -11.96
C ARG A 70 24.72 -15.83 -11.10
N TYR A 71 24.80 -14.86 -10.19
CA TYR A 71 23.62 -14.32 -9.57
C TYR A 71 22.70 -13.88 -10.71
N ASN A 72 21.46 -14.35 -10.67
CA ASN A 72 20.40 -13.97 -11.60
C ASN A 72 19.92 -12.52 -11.35
N VAL A 73 20.62 -11.78 -10.49
CA VAL A 73 20.38 -10.38 -10.14
C VAL A 73 21.70 -9.61 -10.22
N SER A 74 21.67 -8.45 -10.85
CA SER A 74 22.75 -7.45 -10.88
C SER A 74 22.16 -6.05 -10.65
N ARG A 75 23.01 -5.05 -10.39
CA ARG A 75 22.58 -3.65 -10.23
C ARG A 75 22.52 -2.97 -11.60
N PHE A 76 21.45 -2.22 -11.87
CA PHE A 76 21.39 -1.27 -12.97
C PHE A 76 22.00 0.07 -12.51
N PRO A 77 22.93 0.68 -13.26
CA PRO A 77 23.60 1.92 -12.86
C PRO A 77 22.72 3.14 -13.14
N ILE A 78 21.65 3.32 -12.35
CA ILE A 78 20.70 4.41 -12.51
C ILE A 78 21.34 5.80 -12.35
N GLU A 79 22.49 5.89 -11.69
CA GLU A 79 23.30 7.11 -11.55
C GLU A 79 23.77 7.72 -12.88
N HIS A 80 23.70 6.97 -14.00
CA HIS A 80 23.98 7.51 -15.34
C HIS A 80 22.83 8.36 -15.90
N TYR A 81 21.70 8.41 -15.22
CA TYR A 81 20.49 9.09 -15.65
C TYR A 81 20.16 10.21 -14.67
N ASP A 82 19.86 11.41 -15.17
CA ASP A 82 19.53 12.56 -14.33
C ASP A 82 18.23 12.32 -13.55
N GLN A 83 18.33 12.31 -12.22
CA GLN A 83 17.21 12.11 -11.31
C GLN A 83 16.69 13.43 -10.71
N ASP A 84 17.25 14.58 -11.10
CA ASP A 84 16.74 15.88 -10.68
C ASP A 84 15.40 16.17 -11.37
N VAL A 85 14.32 16.19 -10.58
CA VAL A 85 12.97 16.47 -11.06
C VAL A 85 12.91 17.84 -11.76
N ASP A 86 13.65 18.85 -11.30
CA ASP A 86 13.62 20.19 -11.89
C ASP A 86 14.30 20.26 -13.26
N HIS A 87 15.18 19.32 -13.60
CA HIS A 87 15.70 19.19 -14.96
C HIS A 87 14.57 18.89 -15.93
N TRP A 88 13.69 17.95 -15.57
CA TRP A 88 12.65 17.41 -16.44
C TRP A 88 11.35 18.20 -16.38
N ILE A 89 11.07 18.84 -15.23
CA ILE A 89 9.90 19.70 -15.03
C ILE A 89 10.40 21.09 -14.64
N ARG A 90 10.87 21.83 -15.65
CA ARG A 90 11.61 23.07 -15.43
C ARG A 90 10.77 24.15 -14.74
N PRO A 91 11.24 24.71 -13.61
CA PRO A 91 10.56 25.80 -12.92
C PRO A 91 10.43 27.10 -13.72
N ASP A 92 11.29 27.30 -14.72
CA ASP A 92 11.29 28.47 -15.61
C ASP A 92 10.42 28.30 -16.87
N ALA A 93 9.78 27.13 -17.03
CA ALA A 93 8.96 26.86 -18.21
C ALA A 93 7.69 27.75 -18.22
N PRO A 94 7.27 28.32 -19.37
CA PRO A 94 6.08 29.18 -19.48
C PRO A 94 4.74 28.57 -19.00
N GLY A 95 4.69 27.24 -18.83
CA GLY A 95 3.51 26.49 -18.35
C GLY A 95 3.64 25.91 -16.94
N TYR A 96 4.69 26.23 -16.17
CA TYR A 96 5.00 25.57 -14.90
C TYR A 96 3.86 25.66 -13.86
N ASP A 97 3.15 26.79 -13.85
CA ASP A 97 2.01 27.06 -12.98
C ASP A 97 0.65 26.91 -13.67
N GLN A 98 0.62 26.53 -14.94
CA GLN A 98 -0.63 26.37 -15.68
C GLN A 98 -1.31 25.04 -15.32
N PRO A 99 -2.61 25.03 -15.01
CA PRO A 99 -3.36 23.81 -14.76
C PRO A 99 -3.33 22.85 -15.97
N LEU A 100 -3.03 21.58 -15.73
CA LEU A 100 -3.03 20.49 -16.72
C LEU A 100 -4.43 19.91 -16.97
N LEU A 101 -5.42 20.35 -16.20
CA LEU A 101 -6.84 20.08 -16.35
C LEU A 101 -7.61 21.40 -16.23
N SER A 102 -8.77 21.48 -16.89
CA SER A 102 -9.72 22.55 -16.59
C SER A 102 -10.25 22.38 -15.16
N ALA A 103 -10.65 23.50 -14.54
CA ALA A 103 -11.23 23.46 -13.19
C ALA A 103 -12.46 22.52 -13.13
N GLN A 104 -13.34 22.58 -14.13
CA GLN A 104 -14.51 21.71 -14.23
C GLN A 104 -14.15 20.22 -14.30
N GLU A 105 -13.12 19.87 -15.08
CA GLU A 105 -12.65 18.49 -15.18
C GLU A 105 -12.08 18.00 -13.85
N GLN A 106 -11.28 18.85 -13.18
CA GLN A 106 -10.66 18.52 -11.92
C GLN A 106 -11.71 18.37 -10.81
N ASP A 107 -12.70 19.27 -10.74
CA ASP A 107 -13.81 19.20 -9.79
C ASP A 107 -14.61 17.91 -9.97
N ARG A 108 -14.96 17.54 -11.21
CA ARG A 108 -15.66 16.27 -11.49
C ARG A 108 -14.84 15.05 -11.05
N ARG A 109 -13.53 15.06 -11.27
CA ARG A 109 -12.66 13.95 -10.82
C ARG A 109 -12.60 13.89 -9.30
N PHE A 110 -12.51 15.04 -8.65
CA PHE A 110 -12.54 15.11 -7.20
C PHE A 110 -13.88 14.68 -6.61
N ASP A 111 -15.00 14.97 -7.27
CA ASP A 111 -16.31 14.44 -6.90
C ASP A 111 -16.33 12.91 -6.95
N ALA A 112 -15.80 12.31 -8.03
CA ALA A 112 -15.68 10.86 -8.13
C ALA A 112 -14.75 10.27 -7.05
N PHE A 113 -13.64 10.96 -6.74
CA PHE A 113 -12.76 10.60 -5.63
C PHE A 113 -13.52 10.59 -4.29
N ARG A 114 -14.24 11.66 -3.98
CA ARG A 114 -15.02 11.79 -2.74
C ARG A 114 -16.14 10.77 -2.64
N ALA A 115 -16.86 10.53 -3.74
CA ALA A 115 -17.90 9.51 -3.83
C ALA A 115 -17.36 8.12 -3.45
N ARG A 116 -16.13 7.80 -3.88
CA ARG A 116 -15.49 6.51 -3.58
C ARG A 116 -15.08 6.32 -2.13
N TYR A 117 -14.58 7.36 -1.47
CA TYR A 117 -14.24 7.29 -0.04
C TYR A 117 -15.49 7.40 0.82
N PHE A 118 -16.27 8.46 0.64
CA PHE A 118 -17.24 8.93 1.63
C PHE A 118 -18.67 9.11 1.09
N GLY A 119 -18.90 8.80 -0.19
CA GLY A 119 -20.17 9.00 -0.86
C GLY A 119 -21.38 8.34 -0.21
N THR A 120 -22.55 8.85 -0.56
CA THR A 120 -23.85 8.47 0.00
C THR A 120 -24.95 8.36 -1.05
N ALA A 121 -24.70 8.77 -2.30
CA ALA A 121 -25.66 8.56 -3.37
C ALA A 121 -25.79 7.05 -3.65
N PRO A 122 -26.94 6.54 -4.15
CA PRO A 122 -27.17 5.10 -4.28
C PRO A 122 -26.11 4.31 -5.05
N ARG A 123 -25.37 4.96 -5.95
CA ARG A 123 -24.32 4.35 -6.79
C ARG A 123 -22.89 4.71 -6.37
N ASP A 124 -22.72 5.44 -5.27
CA ASP A 124 -21.39 5.79 -4.77
C ASP A 124 -20.74 4.56 -4.11
N PRO A 125 -19.55 4.12 -4.55
CA PRO A 125 -18.98 2.84 -4.17
C PRO A 125 -18.26 2.90 -2.81
N SER A 126 -18.78 3.71 -1.88
CA SER A 126 -18.16 3.95 -0.58
C SER A 126 -18.38 2.76 0.38
N PRO A 127 -17.36 2.39 1.18
CA PRO A 127 -17.52 1.41 2.26
C PRO A 127 -18.51 1.82 3.35
N TRP A 128 -18.90 3.07 3.43
CA TRP A 128 -19.91 3.55 4.39
C TRP A 128 -21.28 3.78 3.75
N ASN A 129 -21.48 3.38 2.50
CA ASN A 129 -22.74 3.52 1.79
C ASN A 129 -23.54 2.22 1.83
N GLY A 130 -24.48 2.13 2.78
CA GLY A 130 -25.31 0.94 2.95
C GLY A 130 -26.18 0.61 1.75
N THR A 131 -26.64 1.61 1.00
CA THR A 131 -27.44 1.41 -0.22
C THR A 131 -26.61 0.70 -1.28
N TRP A 132 -25.43 1.26 -1.60
CA TRP A 132 -24.49 0.66 -2.55
C TRP A 132 -24.10 -0.76 -2.14
N LEU A 133 -23.69 -0.95 -0.89
CA LEU A 133 -23.27 -2.26 -0.38
C LEU A 133 -24.40 -3.29 -0.55
N SER A 134 -25.63 -2.94 -0.16
CA SER A 134 -26.79 -3.84 -0.26
C SER A 134 -27.14 -4.19 -1.70
N THR A 135 -26.99 -3.26 -2.65
CA THR A 135 -27.39 -3.49 -4.05
C THR A 135 -26.29 -4.10 -4.91
N SER A 136 -25.03 -3.97 -4.52
CA SER A 136 -23.90 -4.26 -5.42
C SER A 136 -22.95 -5.33 -4.87
N LEU A 137 -22.78 -5.44 -3.56
CA LEU A 137 -21.78 -6.32 -2.96
C LEU A 137 -22.39 -7.40 -2.06
N LEU A 138 -23.38 -7.05 -1.25
CA LEU A 138 -23.99 -7.90 -0.22
C LEU A 138 -25.26 -8.62 -0.72
N THR A 139 -25.50 -8.63 -2.04
CA THR A 139 -26.52 -9.51 -2.62
C THR A 139 -26.10 -10.97 -2.45
N ALA A 140 -27.03 -11.93 -2.50
CA ALA A 140 -26.69 -13.36 -2.40
C ALA A 140 -25.62 -13.77 -3.44
N ALA A 141 -25.74 -13.31 -4.68
CA ALA A 141 -24.76 -13.56 -5.73
C ALA A 141 -23.40 -12.88 -5.44
N GLY A 142 -23.40 -11.64 -4.94
CA GLY A 142 -22.19 -10.91 -4.61
C GLY A 142 -21.42 -11.54 -3.44
N ALA A 143 -22.13 -11.92 -2.38
CA ALA A 143 -21.55 -12.60 -1.23
C ALA A 143 -20.94 -13.95 -1.62
N GLN A 144 -21.66 -14.75 -2.42
CA GLN A 144 -21.15 -16.01 -2.96
C GLN A 144 -19.91 -15.78 -3.84
N GLN A 145 -19.91 -14.78 -4.71
CA GLN A 145 -18.76 -14.46 -5.56
C GLN A 145 -17.51 -14.10 -4.73
N ILE A 146 -17.68 -13.37 -3.61
CA ILE A 146 -16.60 -13.05 -2.69
C ILE A 146 -16.10 -14.34 -2.02
N ALA A 147 -16.99 -15.16 -1.48
CA ALA A 147 -16.64 -16.43 -0.85
C ALA A 147 -15.86 -17.34 -1.81
N ASP A 148 -16.37 -17.51 -3.04
CA ASP A 148 -15.72 -18.33 -4.07
C ASP A 148 -14.35 -17.77 -4.46
N SER A 149 -14.21 -16.45 -4.58
CA SER A 149 -12.90 -15.83 -4.84
C SER A 149 -11.93 -16.09 -3.70
N GLN A 150 -12.37 -15.98 -2.43
CA GLN A 150 -11.53 -16.28 -1.28
C GLN A 150 -11.10 -17.76 -1.26
N SER A 151 -12.01 -18.70 -1.52
CA SER A 151 -11.69 -20.13 -1.62
C SER A 151 -10.72 -20.42 -2.78
N ARG A 152 -10.93 -19.81 -3.95
CA ARG A 152 -9.98 -19.93 -5.08
C ARG A 152 -8.60 -19.40 -4.72
N ARG A 153 -8.52 -18.28 -3.98
CA ARG A 153 -7.23 -17.70 -3.55
C ARG A 153 -6.45 -18.69 -2.69
N VAL A 154 -7.07 -19.36 -1.73
CA VAL A 154 -6.40 -20.41 -0.91
C VAL A 154 -5.83 -21.51 -1.80
N GLY A 155 -6.63 -22.03 -2.74
CA GLY A 155 -6.21 -23.11 -3.63
C GLY A 155 -4.96 -22.78 -4.45
N ARG A 156 -4.73 -21.51 -4.80
CA ARG A 156 -3.52 -21.07 -5.52
C ARG A 156 -2.22 -21.17 -4.72
N PHE A 157 -2.32 -21.35 -3.40
CA PHE A 157 -1.16 -21.50 -2.51
C PHE A 157 -1.08 -22.90 -1.90
N ASP A 158 -1.90 -23.85 -2.36
CA ASP A 158 -1.78 -25.26 -1.98
C ASP A 158 -0.71 -25.97 -2.83
N ASN A 159 0.50 -26.06 -2.29
CA ASN A 159 1.62 -26.77 -2.92
C ASN A 159 1.37 -28.27 -3.16
N GLY A 160 0.34 -28.86 -2.55
CA GLY A 160 -0.07 -30.25 -2.78
C GLY A 160 -1.00 -30.43 -3.99
N ALA A 161 -1.61 -29.36 -4.48
CA ALA A 161 -2.58 -29.41 -5.56
C ALA A 161 -1.90 -29.48 -6.95
N PRO A 162 -2.37 -30.35 -7.87
CA PRO A 162 -1.83 -30.44 -9.22
C PRO A 162 -1.95 -29.12 -9.99
N GLY A 163 -0.88 -28.72 -10.68
CA GLY A 163 -0.85 -27.51 -11.50
C GLY A 163 -0.66 -26.20 -10.72
N VAL A 164 -0.60 -26.24 -9.39
CA VAL A 164 -0.28 -25.07 -8.57
C VAL A 164 1.22 -24.82 -8.58
N ARG A 165 1.63 -23.59 -8.91
CA ARG A 165 3.03 -23.17 -8.85
C ARG A 165 3.47 -23.14 -7.38
N LYS A 166 4.57 -23.84 -7.09
CA LYS A 166 5.07 -24.01 -5.73
C LYS A 166 5.47 -22.68 -5.11
N THR A 167 5.07 -22.46 -3.86
CA THR A 167 5.42 -21.30 -3.05
C THR A 167 6.21 -21.66 -1.80
N TYR A 168 7.00 -20.70 -1.31
CA TYR A 168 7.99 -20.85 -0.27
C TYR A 168 7.78 -19.79 0.81
N GLY A 169 8.01 -20.15 2.07
CA GLY A 169 8.05 -19.22 3.19
C GLY A 169 9.32 -18.37 3.23
N GLU A 170 9.45 -17.55 4.26
CA GLU A 170 10.60 -16.68 4.52
C GLU A 170 11.91 -17.43 4.73
N ASN A 171 11.83 -18.71 5.09
CA ASN A 171 12.95 -19.61 5.31
C ASN A 171 13.35 -20.41 4.05
N PHE A 172 12.81 -20.06 2.88
CA PHE A 172 13.01 -20.73 1.60
C PHE A 172 12.54 -22.19 1.56
N GLN A 173 11.73 -22.63 2.52
CA GLN A 173 11.11 -23.95 2.51
C GLN A 173 9.73 -23.89 1.85
N PRO A 174 9.32 -24.91 1.08
CA PRO A 174 7.97 -24.97 0.54
C PRO A 174 6.93 -24.96 1.65
N HIS A 175 5.85 -24.20 1.46
CA HIS A 175 4.68 -24.32 2.31
C HIS A 175 4.10 -25.73 2.25
N THR A 176 3.57 -26.22 3.38
CA THR A 176 2.94 -27.53 3.47
C THR A 176 1.45 -27.44 3.19
N ALA A 177 0.81 -28.52 2.76
CA ALA A 177 -0.65 -28.57 2.65
C ALA A 177 -1.37 -28.39 4.01
N ALA A 178 -0.67 -28.56 5.14
CA ALA A 178 -1.22 -28.25 6.46
C ALA A 178 -1.29 -26.73 6.71
N TRP A 179 -0.33 -25.97 6.19
CA TRP A 179 -0.30 -24.51 6.30
C TRP A 179 -1.49 -23.85 5.59
N SER A 180 -1.73 -24.20 4.32
CA SER A 180 -2.86 -23.65 3.55
C SER A 180 -4.21 -24.03 4.16
N ARG A 181 -4.39 -25.29 4.58
CA ARG A 181 -5.61 -25.77 5.26
C ARG A 181 -5.87 -25.06 6.60
N ALA A 182 -4.83 -24.78 7.37
CA ALA A 182 -4.97 -24.04 8.62
C ALA A 182 -5.46 -22.60 8.38
N ILE A 183 -4.92 -21.94 7.34
CA ILE A 183 -5.38 -20.62 6.91
C ILE A 183 -6.85 -20.68 6.46
N GLU A 184 -7.20 -21.64 5.61
CA GLU A 184 -8.57 -21.81 5.10
C GLU A 184 -9.58 -22.01 6.24
N ALA A 185 -9.26 -22.87 7.20
CA ALA A 185 -10.08 -23.08 8.39
C ALA A 185 -10.24 -21.79 9.22
N ASN A 186 -9.18 -20.99 9.33
CA ASN A 186 -9.22 -19.71 10.05
C ASN A 186 -9.96 -18.61 9.30
N MET A 187 -10.09 -18.68 7.96
CA MET A 187 -10.82 -17.68 7.18
C MET A 187 -12.32 -17.63 7.52
N ALA A 188 -12.87 -18.73 8.06
CA ALA A 188 -14.26 -18.81 8.50
C ALA A 188 -15.27 -18.29 7.44
N LEU A 189 -15.06 -18.70 6.18
CA LEU A 189 -15.77 -18.19 5.01
C LEU A 189 -17.28 -18.46 5.03
N ALA A 190 -17.74 -19.41 5.85
CA ALA A 190 -19.18 -19.68 6.03
C ALA A 190 -19.98 -18.44 6.49
N GLN A 191 -19.32 -17.40 7.03
CA GLN A 191 -19.92 -16.09 7.31
C GLN A 191 -20.42 -15.35 6.06
N LEU A 192 -19.92 -15.74 4.88
CA LEU A 192 -20.25 -15.16 3.58
C LEU A 192 -21.26 -16.01 2.79
N ASP A 193 -21.58 -17.23 3.25
CA ASP A 193 -22.55 -18.12 2.60
C ASP A 193 -23.92 -17.44 2.52
N ALA A 194 -24.63 -17.57 1.40
CA ALA A 194 -25.94 -16.93 1.22
C ALA A 194 -26.99 -17.27 2.31
N ASP A 195 -26.88 -18.44 2.94
CA ASP A 195 -27.80 -18.93 3.99
C ASP A 195 -27.45 -18.43 5.40
N ASN A 196 -26.18 -18.12 5.67
CA ASN A 196 -25.67 -17.61 6.96
C ASN A 196 -25.41 -16.09 6.92
N ALA A 197 -25.14 -15.57 5.74
CA ALA A 197 -25.15 -14.17 5.43
C ALA A 197 -26.62 -13.75 5.56
N GLY A 198 -26.97 -13.21 6.72
CA GLY A 198 -27.95 -12.14 6.73
C GLY A 198 -27.42 -11.03 5.81
N GLY A 199 -27.57 -11.18 4.50
CA GLY A 199 -27.06 -10.38 3.36
C GLY A 199 -27.63 -8.97 3.33
N GLN A 200 -27.89 -8.44 4.52
CA GLN A 200 -28.34 -7.13 4.83
C GLN A 200 -27.13 -6.40 5.39
N TYR A 201 -26.92 -5.21 4.85
CA TYR A 201 -25.98 -4.26 5.39
C TYR A 201 -26.18 -4.09 6.92
N ASP A 202 -25.09 -4.16 7.69
CA ASP A 202 -25.06 -3.84 9.11
C ASP A 202 -24.16 -2.62 9.35
N PRO A 203 -24.71 -1.46 9.78
CA PRO A 203 -23.93 -0.25 10.00
C PRO A 203 -22.81 -0.40 11.05
N ARG A 204 -22.87 -1.42 11.92
CA ARG A 204 -21.85 -1.73 12.93
C ARG A 204 -20.59 -2.37 12.34
N ARG A 205 -20.65 -2.86 11.09
CA ARG A 205 -19.50 -3.40 10.36
C ARG A 205 -18.67 -2.32 9.65
N ARG A 206 -19.09 -1.06 9.72
CA ARG A 206 -18.27 0.08 9.28
C ARG A 206 -17.05 0.22 10.19
N GLY A 207 -15.92 0.52 9.58
CA GLY A 207 -14.68 0.84 10.28
C GLY A 207 -13.88 1.93 9.55
N ILE A 208 -12.75 2.29 10.15
CA ILE A 208 -11.75 3.18 9.57
C ILE A 208 -10.35 2.67 9.93
N THR A 209 -9.38 2.80 9.04
CA THR A 209 -7.99 2.48 9.34
C THR A 209 -7.40 3.52 10.29
N VAL A 210 -6.77 3.06 11.37
CA VAL A 210 -6.10 3.89 12.39
C VAL A 210 -4.57 3.86 12.26
N ASP A 211 -4.07 2.97 11.42
CA ASP A 211 -2.66 2.80 11.06
C ASP A 211 -2.57 2.40 9.59
N ASN A 212 -1.36 2.32 9.03
CA ASN A 212 -1.13 1.72 7.73
C ASN A 212 -1.42 0.22 7.81
N ALA A 213 -2.26 -0.29 6.91
CA ALA A 213 -2.71 -1.67 6.91
C ALA A 213 -2.26 -2.38 5.64
N LEU A 214 -1.34 -3.35 5.75
CA LEU A 214 -1.06 -4.24 4.62
C LEU A 214 -2.32 -5.07 4.32
N VAL A 215 -2.74 -5.04 3.06
CA VAL A 215 -3.82 -5.85 2.53
C VAL A 215 -3.25 -7.11 1.91
N ARG A 216 -3.70 -8.24 2.44
CA ARG A 216 -3.21 -9.57 2.15
C ARG A 216 -4.23 -10.38 1.37
N GLN A 217 -3.74 -11.28 0.53
CA GLN A 217 -4.57 -12.23 -0.19
C GLN A 217 -5.16 -13.30 0.72
N LEU A 218 -4.43 -13.67 1.76
CA LEU A 218 -4.84 -14.62 2.80
C LEU A 218 -4.54 -14.03 4.19
N PRO A 219 -5.29 -14.40 5.24
CA PRO A 219 -5.11 -13.86 6.59
C PRO A 219 -3.89 -14.49 7.30
N THR A 220 -2.69 -14.19 6.81
CA THR A 220 -1.42 -14.60 7.40
C THR A 220 -0.34 -13.52 7.24
N TYR A 221 0.60 -13.50 8.19
CA TYR A 221 1.82 -12.70 8.10
C TYR A 221 2.92 -13.40 7.30
N ASP A 222 2.81 -14.73 7.13
CA ASP A 222 3.78 -15.50 6.36
C ASP A 222 3.77 -15.00 4.91
N PRO A 223 4.94 -14.89 4.26
CA PRO A 223 5.00 -14.65 2.84
C PRO A 223 4.74 -15.93 2.06
N ALA A 224 4.31 -15.81 0.82
CA ALA A 224 4.37 -16.89 -0.16
C ALA A 224 5.16 -16.42 -1.37
N PHE A 225 6.46 -16.70 -1.37
CA PHE A 225 7.34 -16.40 -2.48
C PHE A 225 7.30 -17.52 -3.52
N TYR A 226 7.49 -17.21 -4.80
CA TYR A 226 7.90 -18.24 -5.75
C TYR A 226 9.40 -18.54 -5.64
N ASP A 227 9.89 -19.47 -6.45
CA ASP A 227 11.26 -19.98 -6.35
C ASP A 227 12.30 -18.86 -6.48
N PHE A 228 13.03 -18.57 -5.41
CA PHE A 228 14.04 -17.52 -5.33
C PHE A 228 15.21 -17.69 -6.33
N ARG A 229 15.34 -18.86 -6.96
CA ARG A 229 16.31 -19.12 -8.03
C ARG A 229 15.86 -18.58 -9.38
N GLU A 230 14.58 -18.25 -9.53
CA GLU A 230 14.03 -17.58 -10.71
C GLU A 230 14.20 -16.06 -10.55
N ALA A 231 14.65 -15.40 -11.60
CA ALA A 231 14.91 -13.97 -11.53
C ALA A 231 13.58 -13.20 -11.45
N GLY A 232 13.48 -12.27 -10.48
CA GLY A 232 12.23 -11.54 -10.22
C GLY A 232 11.26 -12.28 -9.31
N GLU A 233 11.70 -13.37 -8.67
CA GLU A 233 10.96 -14.12 -7.66
C GLU A 233 11.75 -14.16 -6.35
N GLY A 234 11.16 -14.71 -5.28
CA GLY A 234 11.73 -14.59 -3.94
C GLY A 234 11.49 -13.20 -3.33
N TYR A 235 12.19 -12.87 -2.26
CA TYR A 235 12.12 -11.53 -1.66
C TYR A 235 12.53 -10.46 -2.69
N PRO A 236 11.79 -9.35 -2.85
CA PRO A 236 10.66 -8.90 -2.03
C PRO A 236 9.24 -9.24 -2.57
N PHE A 237 9.13 -10.14 -3.54
CA PHE A 237 7.88 -10.46 -4.27
C PHE A 237 6.97 -11.46 -3.53
N ASP A 238 6.45 -11.04 -2.38
CA ASP A 238 5.47 -11.83 -1.66
C ASP A 238 4.13 -11.86 -2.42
N ALA A 239 3.78 -13.01 -2.99
CA ALA A 239 2.56 -13.17 -3.78
C ALA A 239 1.26 -13.04 -2.96
N LEU A 240 1.35 -13.07 -1.63
CA LEU A 240 0.22 -12.77 -0.74
C LEU A 240 0.05 -11.27 -0.47
N GLN A 241 1.02 -10.43 -0.82
CA GLN A 241 0.93 -8.99 -0.63
C GLN A 241 0.19 -8.34 -1.81
N ASP A 242 -0.95 -7.68 -1.54
CA ASP A 242 -1.76 -7.04 -2.59
C ASP A 242 -1.56 -5.52 -2.62
N SER A 243 -1.72 -4.87 -1.46
CA SER A 243 -1.72 -3.41 -1.36
C SER A 243 -1.53 -2.96 0.09
N ALA A 244 -1.54 -1.65 0.35
CA ALA A 244 -1.71 -1.10 1.68
C ALA A 244 -2.83 -0.05 1.72
N LEU A 245 -3.63 -0.06 2.79
CA LEU A 245 -4.55 1.03 3.12
C LEU A 245 -3.84 2.03 4.03
N ARG A 246 -4.01 3.32 3.72
CA ARG A 246 -3.45 4.43 4.51
C ARG A 246 -4.35 4.77 5.71
N PRO A 247 -3.84 5.40 6.79
CA PRO A 247 -4.67 5.86 7.90
C PRO A 247 -5.81 6.77 7.44
N GLY A 248 -6.99 6.66 8.05
CA GLY A 248 -8.17 7.43 7.68
C GLY A 248 -8.99 6.87 6.51
N THR A 249 -8.61 5.72 5.96
CA THR A 249 -9.37 5.03 4.90
C THR A 249 -10.62 4.38 5.50
N PRO A 250 -11.84 4.73 5.02
CA PRO A 250 -13.05 4.06 5.48
C PRO A 250 -13.10 2.62 4.95
N VAL A 251 -13.63 1.69 5.75
CA VAL A 251 -13.76 0.29 5.36
C VAL A 251 -15.10 -0.29 5.83
N TYR A 252 -15.50 -1.40 5.21
CA TYR A 252 -16.61 -2.25 5.65
C TYR A 252 -16.11 -3.67 5.85
N THR A 253 -16.31 -4.24 7.04
CA THR A 253 -15.91 -5.62 7.34
C THR A 253 -16.91 -6.61 6.74
N LEU A 254 -16.43 -7.43 5.81
CA LEU A 254 -17.20 -8.50 5.16
C LEU A 254 -17.20 -9.77 6.01
N ALA A 255 -16.02 -10.17 6.49
CA ALA A 255 -15.83 -11.33 7.36
C ALA A 255 -14.68 -11.08 8.35
N ARG A 256 -14.62 -11.91 9.40
CA ARG A 256 -13.54 -11.93 10.39
C ARG A 256 -12.99 -13.34 10.50
N SER A 257 -11.68 -13.49 10.67
CA SER A 257 -11.08 -14.82 10.91
C SER A 257 -11.61 -15.44 12.21
N ALA A 258 -11.56 -16.77 12.33
CA ALA A 258 -12.05 -17.50 13.50
C ALA A 258 -11.34 -17.08 14.80
N ASP A 259 -10.04 -16.79 14.73
CA ASP A 259 -9.23 -16.26 15.83
C ASP A 259 -9.45 -14.76 16.13
N GLY A 260 -10.18 -14.05 15.26
CA GLY A 260 -10.44 -12.62 15.37
C GLY A 260 -9.28 -11.69 14.99
N ALA A 261 -8.12 -12.22 14.59
CA ALA A 261 -6.91 -11.46 14.28
C ALA A 261 -6.98 -10.71 12.94
N TRP A 262 -7.83 -11.16 12.01
CA TRP A 262 -7.92 -10.62 10.66
C TRP A 262 -9.35 -10.20 10.29
N LEU A 263 -9.44 -9.18 9.44
CA LEU A 263 -10.69 -8.70 8.84
C LEU A 263 -10.57 -8.80 7.32
N LEU A 264 -11.52 -9.45 6.67
CA LEU A 264 -11.75 -9.28 5.24
C LEU A 264 -12.54 -7.99 5.06
N VAL A 265 -11.95 -6.99 4.42
CA VAL A 265 -12.55 -5.66 4.30
C VAL A 265 -12.82 -5.29 2.85
N TYR A 266 -13.94 -4.61 2.61
CA TYR A 266 -14.16 -3.78 1.43
C TYR A 266 -13.66 -2.37 1.72
N SER A 267 -12.78 -1.86 0.86
CA SER A 267 -12.21 -0.52 0.92
C SER A 267 -12.53 0.25 -0.39
N PRO A 268 -12.21 1.55 -0.48
CA PRO A 268 -12.37 2.29 -1.74
C PRO A 268 -11.55 1.67 -2.90
N ASP A 269 -10.46 0.97 -2.56
CA ASP A 269 -9.46 0.45 -3.50
C ASP A 269 -9.72 -0.98 -3.94
N LEU A 270 -9.93 -1.88 -2.97
CA LEU A 270 -9.98 -3.33 -3.16
C LEU A 270 -10.66 -4.06 -1.99
N ILE A 271 -10.81 -5.37 -2.15
CA ILE A 271 -11.22 -6.32 -1.11
C ILE A 271 -10.02 -7.19 -0.72
N GLY A 272 -9.74 -7.31 0.58
CA GLY A 272 -8.67 -8.20 1.06
C GLY A 272 -8.56 -8.25 2.59
N TRP A 273 -7.64 -9.08 3.08
CA TRP A 273 -7.46 -9.31 4.52
C TRP A 273 -6.51 -8.29 5.13
N VAL A 274 -6.89 -7.70 6.26
CA VAL A 274 -6.04 -6.78 7.03
C VAL A 274 -5.98 -7.21 8.50
N ASP A 275 -4.88 -6.86 9.17
CA ASP A 275 -4.75 -7.03 10.62
C ASP A 275 -5.88 -6.24 11.32
N ALA A 276 -6.65 -6.90 12.18
CA ALA A 276 -7.77 -6.30 12.90
C ALA A 276 -7.34 -5.10 13.78
N ARG A 277 -6.07 -5.03 14.21
CA ARG A 277 -5.48 -3.92 14.98
C ARG A 277 -5.23 -2.67 14.13
N SER A 278 -5.28 -2.76 12.81
CA SER A 278 -5.17 -1.61 11.92
C SER A 278 -6.52 -0.89 11.69
N VAL A 279 -7.65 -1.52 12.05
CA VAL A 279 -9.00 -0.98 11.82
C VAL A 279 -9.74 -0.77 13.14
N ALA A 280 -10.34 0.40 13.32
CA ALA A 280 -11.26 0.68 14.43
C ALA A 280 -12.71 0.72 13.96
N SER A 281 -13.62 0.23 14.79
CA SER A 281 -15.07 0.31 14.55
C SER A 281 -15.56 1.75 14.67
N VAL A 282 -16.53 2.14 13.85
CA VAL A 282 -17.13 3.48 13.85
C VAL A 282 -18.62 3.41 14.09
N ASP A 283 -19.15 4.36 14.85
CA ASP A 283 -20.60 4.53 15.03
C ASP A 283 -21.16 5.61 14.08
N GLU A 284 -22.48 5.79 14.09
CA GLU A 284 -23.17 6.78 13.25
C GLU A 284 -22.66 8.21 13.50
N ARG A 285 -22.35 8.55 14.76
CA ARG A 285 -21.88 9.88 15.16
C ARG A 285 -20.49 10.16 14.59
N PHE A 286 -19.58 9.18 14.69
CA PHE A 286 -18.25 9.26 14.09
C PHE A 286 -18.37 9.45 12.59
N VAL A 287 -19.15 8.59 11.91
CA VAL A 287 -19.33 8.64 10.45
C VAL A 287 -19.89 9.99 10.02
N ALA A 288 -20.92 10.51 10.70
CA ALA A 288 -21.49 11.82 10.40
C ALA A 288 -20.46 12.94 10.59
N THR A 289 -19.73 12.95 11.70
CA THR A 289 -18.71 13.98 12.00
C THR A 289 -17.58 13.96 10.97
N TRP A 290 -17.09 12.77 10.62
CA TRP A 290 -16.01 12.58 9.66
C TRP A 290 -16.44 13.00 8.24
N ARG A 291 -17.61 12.55 7.79
CA ARG A 291 -18.17 12.91 6.47
C ARG A 291 -18.41 14.41 6.34
N ASP A 292 -19.00 15.02 7.36
CA ASP A 292 -19.27 16.46 7.39
C ASP A 292 -17.97 17.29 7.31
N ALA A 293 -16.93 16.88 8.04
CA ALA A 293 -15.60 17.49 7.91
C ALA A 293 -14.98 17.27 6.52
N ALA A 294 -15.04 16.04 5.99
CA ALA A 294 -14.54 15.70 4.66
C ALA A 294 -15.27 16.47 3.54
N GLN A 295 -16.58 16.68 3.68
CA GLN A 295 -17.37 17.43 2.70
C GLN A 295 -16.98 18.91 2.66
N ARG A 296 -16.66 19.49 3.83
CA ARG A 296 -16.16 20.88 3.91
C ARG A 296 -14.77 21.04 3.35
N SER A 297 -13.83 20.17 3.75
CA SER A 297 -12.44 20.25 3.33
C SER A 297 -11.71 18.93 3.55
N LEU A 298 -11.14 18.39 2.48
CA LEU A 298 -10.18 17.30 2.54
C LEU A 298 -8.78 17.85 2.33
N GLY A 299 -7.79 17.19 2.92
CA GLY A 299 -6.38 17.42 2.67
C GLY A 299 -5.68 16.13 2.28
N ALA A 300 -4.65 16.25 1.45
CA ALA A 300 -3.80 15.15 1.05
C ALA A 300 -2.38 15.35 1.56
N ILE A 301 -1.79 14.28 2.08
CA ILE A 301 -0.38 14.26 2.44
C ILE A 301 0.48 14.29 1.17
N VAL A 302 1.42 15.24 1.12
CA VAL A 302 2.36 15.45 0.01
C VAL A 302 3.81 15.28 0.43
N ARG A 303 4.09 15.15 1.74
CA ARG A 303 5.41 14.80 2.27
C ARG A 303 5.50 13.32 2.53
N ALA A 304 6.66 12.74 2.21
CA ALA A 304 7.03 11.39 2.58
C ALA A 304 6.83 11.16 4.10
N ASP A 305 6.08 10.11 4.44
CA ASP A 305 5.91 9.58 5.80
C ASP A 305 5.62 10.64 6.87
N ALA A 306 4.62 11.50 6.62
CA ALA A 306 4.25 12.56 7.54
C ALA A 306 3.76 12.00 8.88
N VAL A 307 4.40 12.39 9.98
CA VAL A 307 4.05 11.92 11.33
C VAL A 307 2.66 12.42 11.75
N LEU A 308 1.82 11.49 12.22
CA LEU A 308 0.57 11.77 12.91
C LEU A 308 0.74 11.50 14.41
N ALA A 309 0.67 12.57 15.19
CA ALA A 309 0.83 12.55 16.64
C ALA A 309 -0.17 13.52 17.28
N ASP A 310 -0.57 13.23 18.51
CA ASP A 310 -1.42 14.09 19.35
C ASP A 310 -0.73 14.41 20.68
N THR A 311 -1.20 15.46 21.34
CA THR A 311 -0.77 15.78 22.70
C THR A 311 -1.98 15.70 23.62
N SER A 312 -1.95 14.79 24.59
CA SER A 312 -3.01 14.65 25.58
C SER A 312 -3.16 15.93 26.41
N PRO A 313 -4.39 16.31 26.82
CA PRO A 313 -4.58 17.42 27.74
C PRO A 313 -3.74 17.26 29.01
N GLY A 314 -2.99 18.29 29.37
CA GLY A 314 -2.12 18.28 30.56
C GLY A 314 -0.73 17.67 30.34
N THR A 315 -0.40 17.21 29.12
CA THR A 315 0.97 16.80 28.76
C THR A 315 1.61 17.79 27.80
N ALA A 316 2.94 17.88 27.80
CA ALA A 316 3.71 18.70 26.85
C ALA A 316 4.29 17.90 25.69
N THR A 317 4.44 16.58 25.85
CA THR A 317 5.09 15.71 24.87
C THR A 317 4.04 15.09 23.94
N PRO A 318 4.20 15.23 22.61
CA PRO A 318 3.33 14.56 21.66
C PRO A 318 3.57 13.04 21.67
N VAL A 319 2.50 12.27 21.53
CA VAL A 319 2.52 10.82 21.40
C VAL A 319 2.38 10.46 19.93
N TYR A 320 3.39 9.78 19.40
CA TYR A 320 3.34 9.21 18.05
C TYR A 320 2.22 8.16 17.96
N ARG A 321 1.41 8.23 16.89
CA ARG A 321 0.35 7.26 16.62
C ARG A 321 0.63 6.44 15.38
N THR A 322 0.98 7.10 14.28
CA THR A 322 1.33 6.47 13.01
C THR A 322 2.02 7.49 12.10
N PHE A 323 2.47 7.06 10.92
CA PHE A 323 2.90 7.92 9.84
C PHE A 323 1.91 7.83 8.69
N ALA A 324 1.80 8.88 7.90
CA ALA A 324 0.92 8.97 6.75
C ALA A 324 1.77 9.06 5.46
N PRO A 325 1.74 8.04 4.58
CA PRO A 325 2.39 8.12 3.28
C PRO A 325 1.74 9.18 2.38
N ILE A 326 2.45 9.56 1.31
CA ILE A 326 1.91 10.43 0.27
C ILE A 326 0.62 9.86 -0.32
N GLY A 327 -0.36 10.73 -0.51
CA GLY A 327 -1.71 10.36 -0.95
C GLY A 327 -2.64 9.88 0.18
N THR A 328 -2.22 9.95 1.44
CA THR A 328 -3.16 9.80 2.58
C THR A 328 -4.13 10.98 2.57
N VAL A 329 -5.42 10.70 2.71
CA VAL A 329 -6.49 11.71 2.66
C VAL A 329 -7.17 11.82 4.02
N LEU A 330 -7.17 13.03 4.57
CA LEU A 330 -7.68 13.33 5.91
C LEU A 330 -8.59 14.57 5.85
N PRO A 331 -9.70 14.63 6.62
CA PRO A 331 -10.47 15.86 6.77
C PRO A 331 -9.63 16.97 7.38
N LEU A 332 -9.83 18.19 6.89
CA LEU A 332 -9.22 19.39 7.43
C LEU A 332 -10.26 20.19 8.21
N ILE A 333 -9.85 20.69 9.37
CA ILE A 333 -10.63 21.65 10.15
C ILE A 333 -9.87 22.95 10.27
N ARG A 334 -10.62 24.05 10.28
CA ARG A 334 -10.09 25.37 10.54
C ARG A 334 -10.49 25.80 11.95
N LEU A 335 -9.50 26.13 12.76
CA LEU A 335 -9.72 26.70 14.09
C LEU A 335 -10.16 28.17 13.96
N ARG A 336 -10.71 28.72 15.05
CA ARG A 336 -11.16 30.13 15.10
C ARG A 336 -10.03 31.13 14.85
N ASP A 337 -8.80 30.77 15.18
CA ASP A 337 -7.59 31.56 14.96
C ASP A 337 -7.04 31.46 13.53
N GLY A 338 -7.74 30.75 12.64
CA GLY A 338 -7.35 30.57 11.23
C GLY A 338 -6.40 29.39 10.98
N ARG A 339 -5.85 28.75 12.02
CA ARG A 339 -4.96 27.60 11.85
C ARG A 339 -5.74 26.40 11.29
N GLN A 340 -5.06 25.63 10.44
CA GLN A 340 -5.61 24.41 9.86
C GLN A 340 -5.03 23.18 10.57
N MET A 341 -5.89 22.22 10.89
CA MET A 341 -5.50 20.95 11.49
C MET A 341 -6.09 19.79 10.68
N ALA A 342 -5.36 18.68 10.62
CA ALA A 342 -5.85 17.44 10.06
C ALA A 342 -6.55 16.61 11.14
N MET A 343 -7.73 16.09 10.84
CA MET A 343 -8.38 15.05 11.65
C MET A 343 -7.78 13.70 11.29
N PHE A 344 -7.42 12.89 12.28
CA PHE A 344 -6.98 11.51 12.06
C PHE A 344 -7.57 10.57 13.12
N PRO A 345 -7.85 9.30 12.76
CA PRO A 345 -8.49 8.38 13.68
C PRO A 345 -7.46 7.62 14.52
N VAL A 346 -7.80 7.35 15.78
CA VAL A 346 -7.10 6.41 16.65
C VAL A 346 -8.08 5.39 17.22
N ALA A 347 -7.60 4.25 17.70
CA ALA A 347 -8.44 3.27 18.37
C ALA A 347 -8.39 3.43 19.89
N ASP A 348 -9.54 3.36 20.55
CA ASP A 348 -9.61 3.18 22.01
C ASP A 348 -9.30 1.72 22.41
N ILE A 349 -9.29 1.44 23.71
CA ILE A 349 -9.03 0.10 24.24
C ILE A 349 -10.09 -0.94 23.83
N GLN A 350 -11.29 -0.51 23.43
CA GLN A 350 -12.34 -1.34 22.85
C GLN A 350 -12.30 -1.38 21.32
N ARG A 351 -11.26 -0.83 20.69
CA ARG A 351 -11.11 -0.75 19.22
C ARG A 351 -12.22 0.06 18.54
N ARG A 352 -12.80 1.05 19.23
CA ARG A 352 -13.67 2.07 18.64
C ARG A 352 -12.85 3.28 18.25
N ALA A 353 -13.20 3.88 17.11
CA ALA A 353 -12.47 5.02 16.58
C ALA A 353 -12.73 6.28 17.41
N GLN A 354 -11.67 7.01 17.73
CA GLN A 354 -11.71 8.37 18.24
C GLN A 354 -11.05 9.30 17.23
N ILE A 355 -11.58 10.53 17.11
CA ILE A 355 -11.01 11.55 16.23
C ILE A 355 -10.04 12.38 17.05
N LEU A 356 -8.78 12.41 16.63
CA LEU A 356 -7.78 13.35 17.11
C LEU A 356 -7.44 14.34 16.01
N THR A 357 -6.68 15.38 16.38
CA THR A 357 -6.29 16.45 15.47
C THR A 357 -4.80 16.70 15.56
N ALA A 358 -4.13 16.81 14.42
CA ALA A 358 -2.72 17.16 14.32
C ALA A 358 -2.54 18.49 13.59
N THR A 359 -1.62 19.33 14.08
CA THR A 359 -1.13 20.47 13.29
C THR A 359 -0.06 19.94 12.35
N LEU A 360 -0.26 20.14 11.05
CA LEU A 360 0.68 19.72 10.01
C LEU A 360 1.07 20.94 9.19
N ASP A 361 2.36 21.01 8.83
CA ASP A 361 2.89 22.07 7.97
C ASP A 361 2.28 21.99 6.55
N THR A 362 2.22 23.11 5.83
CA THR A 362 1.71 23.14 4.45
C THR A 362 2.60 22.38 3.47
N SER A 363 3.87 22.11 3.80
CA SER A 363 4.73 21.17 3.08
C SER A 363 4.35 19.70 3.32
N ALA A 364 3.57 19.40 4.37
CA ALA A 364 3.15 18.05 4.72
C ALA A 364 1.79 17.70 4.14
N ILE A 365 0.83 18.62 4.25
CA ILE A 365 -0.56 18.42 3.85
C ILE A 365 -1.07 19.64 3.10
N VAL A 366 -1.76 19.41 1.99
CA VAL A 366 -2.37 20.46 1.17
C VAL A 366 -3.88 20.25 1.06
N PRO A 367 -4.70 21.31 0.99
CA PRO A 367 -6.12 21.18 0.68
C PRO A 367 -6.37 20.49 -0.67
N MET A 368 -7.42 19.68 -0.74
CA MET A 368 -7.85 18.98 -1.95
C MET A 368 -9.07 19.65 -2.61
N PRO A 369 -9.15 19.65 -3.94
CA PRO A 369 -8.08 19.25 -4.84
C PRO A 369 -6.99 20.35 -4.87
N TRP A 370 -5.73 19.96 -4.80
CA TRP A 370 -4.65 20.89 -5.11
C TRP A 370 -4.64 21.15 -6.62
N ALA A 371 -4.29 22.36 -7.07
CA ALA A 371 -4.27 22.64 -8.52
C ALA A 371 -3.31 21.68 -9.22
N LEU A 372 -3.76 20.95 -10.25
CA LEU A 372 -2.89 20.02 -10.96
C LEU A 372 -2.01 20.78 -11.96
N THR A 373 -0.86 21.26 -11.51
CA THR A 373 0.13 22.00 -12.33
C THR A 373 1.45 21.24 -12.37
N PRO A 374 2.33 21.49 -13.36
CA PRO A 374 3.68 20.95 -13.37
C PRO A 374 4.45 21.23 -12.06
N ARG A 375 4.33 22.44 -11.50
CA ARG A 375 4.96 22.79 -10.21
C ARG A 375 4.54 21.86 -9.08
N HIS A 376 3.24 21.67 -8.89
CA HIS A 376 2.76 20.84 -7.79
C HIS A 376 3.07 19.36 -8.02
N MET A 377 3.01 18.88 -9.27
CA MET A 377 3.44 17.53 -9.62
C MET A 377 4.92 17.32 -9.27
N ALA A 378 5.79 18.25 -9.66
CA ALA A 378 7.22 18.21 -9.33
C ALA A 378 7.46 18.20 -7.81
N GLN A 379 6.69 18.98 -7.04
CA GLN A 379 6.80 19.00 -5.58
C GLN A 379 6.49 17.63 -4.95
N VAL A 380 5.46 16.93 -5.43
CA VAL A 380 5.16 15.57 -4.94
C VAL A 380 6.21 14.56 -5.42
N MET A 381 6.64 14.63 -6.68
CA MET A 381 7.68 13.74 -7.23
C MET A 381 9.00 13.84 -6.47
N LYS A 382 9.43 15.05 -6.06
CA LYS A 382 10.66 15.25 -5.27
C LYS A 382 10.64 14.56 -3.91
N GLN A 383 9.46 14.29 -3.36
CA GLN A 383 9.32 13.56 -2.09
C GLN A 383 9.36 12.04 -2.29
N GLN A 384 9.26 11.57 -3.53
CA GLN A 384 9.15 10.16 -3.88
C GLN A 384 10.38 9.64 -4.62
N ILE A 385 11.04 10.47 -5.42
CA ILE A 385 12.23 10.09 -6.21
C ILE A 385 13.30 9.46 -5.30
N GLY A 386 13.85 8.32 -5.72
CA GLY A 386 14.83 7.54 -4.97
C GLY A 386 14.26 6.64 -3.86
N ARG A 387 12.95 6.72 -3.54
CA ARG A 387 12.35 5.79 -2.57
C ARG A 387 12.37 4.35 -3.11
N PRO A 388 12.57 3.34 -2.25
CA PRO A 388 12.57 1.94 -2.66
C PRO A 388 11.27 1.47 -3.34
N TYR A 389 11.39 0.44 -4.17
CA TYR A 389 10.26 -0.31 -4.71
C TYR A 389 9.72 -1.27 -3.64
N GLY A 390 8.40 -1.25 -3.42
CA GLY A 390 7.70 -2.17 -2.52
C GLY A 390 6.58 -2.90 -3.23
N TRP A 391 6.81 -4.17 -3.59
CA TRP A 391 5.80 -5.05 -4.19
C TRP A 391 4.51 -5.07 -3.36
N GLY A 392 3.37 -4.71 -3.96
CA GLY A 392 2.09 -4.69 -3.25
C GLY A 392 2.07 -3.77 -2.03
N ASN A 393 2.93 -2.74 -2.00
CA ASN A 393 3.20 -1.90 -0.83
C ASN A 393 3.92 -2.57 0.35
N THR A 394 4.70 -3.63 0.10
CA THR A 394 5.60 -4.22 1.11
C THR A 394 6.45 -3.13 1.77
N LEU A 395 6.54 -3.17 3.12
CA LEU A 395 7.19 -2.14 3.94
C LEU A 395 6.63 -0.71 3.78
N PHE A 396 5.41 -0.57 3.25
CA PHE A 396 4.75 0.71 2.96
C PHE A 396 5.46 1.59 1.93
N TYR A 397 6.39 1.01 1.16
CA TYR A 397 6.86 1.62 -0.08
C TYR A 397 5.82 1.46 -1.19
N ASN A 398 6.00 2.12 -2.33
CA ASN A 398 5.12 1.96 -3.46
C ASN A 398 5.69 0.94 -4.46
N ASP A 399 4.81 0.20 -5.13
CA ASP A 399 5.11 -0.36 -6.45
C ASP A 399 4.71 0.65 -7.54
N CYS A 400 4.78 0.23 -8.80
CA CYS A 400 4.53 1.10 -9.95
C CYS A 400 3.15 1.76 -9.97
N SER A 401 2.09 1.04 -9.62
CA SER A 401 0.71 1.55 -9.66
C SER A 401 0.32 2.25 -8.37
N ALA A 402 0.88 1.85 -7.22
CA ALA A 402 0.74 2.63 -5.99
C ALA A 402 1.47 3.99 -6.10
N GLU A 403 2.57 4.05 -6.84
CA GLU A 403 3.33 5.28 -7.09
C GLU A 403 2.49 6.33 -7.82
N THR A 404 1.91 5.96 -8.97
CA THR A 404 1.03 6.85 -9.74
C THR A 404 -0.20 7.26 -8.92
N ARG A 405 -0.80 6.34 -8.17
CA ARG A 405 -1.90 6.67 -7.24
C ARG A 405 -1.51 7.73 -6.21
N SER A 406 -0.36 7.56 -5.59
CA SER A 406 0.16 8.48 -4.57
C SER A 406 0.40 9.87 -5.18
N LEU A 407 0.96 9.88 -6.40
CA LEU A 407 1.24 11.10 -7.14
C LEU A 407 -0.03 11.87 -7.52
N PHE A 408 -1.10 11.19 -7.97
CA PHE A 408 -2.33 11.84 -8.44
C PHE A 408 -3.35 12.18 -7.33
N ALA A 409 -3.26 11.53 -6.17
CA ALA A 409 -4.22 11.70 -5.08
C ALA A 409 -4.37 13.16 -4.58
N PRO A 410 -3.31 13.96 -4.35
CA PRO A 410 -3.43 15.35 -3.89
C PRO A 410 -4.27 16.25 -4.80
N PHE A 411 -4.33 15.90 -6.08
CA PHE A 411 -5.04 16.65 -7.11
C PHE A 411 -6.51 16.23 -7.25
N GLY A 412 -6.98 15.31 -6.42
CA GLY A 412 -8.34 14.77 -6.50
C GLY A 412 -8.56 13.84 -7.69
N VAL A 413 -7.50 13.38 -8.36
CA VAL A 413 -7.60 12.45 -9.48
C VAL A 413 -7.45 11.03 -8.95
N TRP A 414 -8.58 10.31 -8.89
CA TRP A 414 -8.59 8.92 -8.47
C TRP A 414 -7.98 8.01 -9.54
N LEU A 415 -7.07 7.14 -9.11
CA LEU A 415 -6.55 6.04 -9.91
C LEU A 415 -6.84 4.70 -9.20
N PRO A 416 -7.31 3.67 -9.93
CA PRO A 416 -7.42 2.29 -9.42
C PRO A 416 -6.08 1.73 -8.92
N ARG A 417 -6.14 0.67 -8.10
CA ARG A 417 -4.95 0.05 -7.51
C ARG A 417 -4.06 -0.67 -8.51
N HIS A 418 -4.64 -1.42 -9.45
CA HIS A 418 -3.89 -2.24 -10.40
C HIS A 418 -3.55 -1.46 -11.69
N SER A 419 -2.39 -1.75 -12.28
CA SER A 419 -1.83 -1.03 -13.41
C SER A 419 -2.73 -1.02 -14.65
N SER A 420 -3.25 -2.19 -15.08
CA SER A 420 -4.19 -2.28 -16.20
C SER A 420 -5.42 -1.41 -16.04
N ASP A 421 -5.94 -1.34 -14.82
CA ASP A 421 -7.14 -0.60 -14.48
C ASP A 421 -6.94 0.92 -14.56
N GLN A 422 -5.73 1.41 -14.29
CA GLN A 422 -5.42 2.85 -14.34
C GLN A 422 -5.56 3.45 -15.74
N LEU A 423 -5.49 2.64 -16.80
CA LEU A 423 -5.72 3.13 -18.16
C LEU A 423 -7.13 3.68 -18.36
N ARG A 424 -8.11 3.35 -17.49
CA ARG A 424 -9.47 3.91 -17.53
C ARG A 424 -9.54 5.38 -17.11
N ALA A 425 -8.48 5.93 -16.52
CA ALA A 425 -8.46 7.32 -16.07
C ALA A 425 -8.46 8.34 -17.22
N GLY A 426 -8.09 7.91 -18.43
CA GLY A 426 -7.95 8.73 -19.62
C GLY A 426 -8.37 8.02 -20.91
N LYS A 427 -8.05 8.64 -22.05
CA LYS A 427 -8.30 8.09 -23.39
C LYS A 427 -7.23 7.05 -23.72
N ARG A 428 -7.62 5.77 -23.72
CA ARG A 428 -6.75 4.63 -24.02
C ARG A 428 -6.45 4.53 -25.52
N THR A 429 -5.20 4.29 -25.85
CA THR A 429 -4.73 3.88 -27.18
C THR A 429 -3.95 2.57 -27.02
N ASP A 430 -4.42 1.52 -27.69
CA ASP A 430 -3.78 0.20 -27.71
C ASP A 430 -2.73 0.15 -28.84
N LEU A 431 -1.49 -0.18 -28.47
CA LEU A 431 -0.35 -0.25 -29.40
C LEU A 431 0.32 -1.63 -29.34
N ARG A 432 -0.39 -2.67 -28.92
CA ARG A 432 0.12 -4.06 -28.88
C ARG A 432 0.67 -4.52 -30.21
N ALA A 433 -0.04 -4.24 -31.31
CA ALA A 433 0.34 -4.65 -32.66
C ALA A 433 1.43 -3.77 -33.31
N ALA A 434 1.78 -2.64 -32.68
CA ALA A 434 2.78 -1.72 -33.22
C ALA A 434 4.21 -2.16 -32.85
N ASP A 435 5.18 -1.85 -33.71
CA ASP A 435 6.60 -1.99 -33.39
C ASP A 435 7.11 -0.89 -32.45
N ILE A 436 8.35 -1.02 -31.97
CA ILE A 436 8.94 -0.08 -31.00
C ILE A 436 8.98 1.35 -31.57
N ASP A 437 9.33 1.51 -32.85
CA ASP A 437 9.40 2.81 -33.51
C ASP A 437 8.05 3.51 -33.55
N THR A 438 7.00 2.78 -33.94
CA THR A 438 5.64 3.30 -34.00
C THR A 438 5.10 3.61 -32.61
N ARG A 439 5.42 2.78 -31.60
CA ARG A 439 5.05 3.03 -30.20
C ARG A 439 5.65 4.33 -29.67
N LEU A 440 6.98 4.49 -29.81
CA LEU A 440 7.68 5.67 -29.34
C LEU A 440 7.22 6.93 -30.09
N ARG A 441 7.07 6.85 -31.43
CA ARG A 441 6.54 7.96 -32.23
C ARG A 441 5.13 8.36 -31.81
N THR A 442 4.24 7.38 -31.62
CA THR A 442 2.86 7.64 -31.17
C THR A 442 2.84 8.31 -29.80
N LEU A 443 3.71 7.88 -28.87
CA LEU A 443 3.83 8.52 -27.57
C LEU A 443 4.35 9.96 -27.68
N THR A 444 5.35 10.22 -28.51
CA THR A 444 5.87 11.57 -28.77
C THR A 444 4.80 12.49 -29.38
N GLU A 445 4.01 11.99 -30.32
CA GLU A 445 3.01 12.78 -31.07
C GLU A 445 1.70 12.99 -30.30
N ARG A 446 1.26 11.99 -29.52
CA ARG A 446 -0.05 11.97 -28.87
C ARG A 446 0.00 12.01 -27.35
N GLY A 447 1.15 11.76 -26.76
CA GLY A 447 1.35 11.83 -25.32
C GLY A 447 1.30 13.28 -24.84
N ARG A 448 0.74 13.47 -23.66
CA ARG A 448 0.74 14.75 -22.95
C ARG A 448 1.57 14.60 -21.69
N ALA A 449 2.66 15.36 -21.61
CA ALA A 449 3.56 15.34 -20.46
C ALA A 449 2.79 15.51 -19.15
N LEU A 450 3.15 14.71 -18.13
CA LEU A 450 2.54 14.64 -16.81
C LEU A 450 1.07 14.15 -16.80
N MET A 451 0.51 13.80 -17.96
CA MET A 451 -0.90 13.44 -18.12
C MET A 451 -1.10 12.16 -18.94
N THR A 452 -0.03 11.46 -19.31
CA THR A 452 -0.11 10.17 -20.03
C THR A 452 0.47 9.05 -19.19
N LEU A 453 -0.37 8.08 -18.84
CA LEU A 453 0.06 6.82 -18.26
C LEU A 453 0.42 5.84 -19.38
N ILE A 454 1.53 5.13 -19.22
CA ILE A 454 1.98 4.10 -20.15
C ILE A 454 1.95 2.78 -19.40
N HIS A 455 1.14 1.84 -19.89
CA HIS A 455 1.04 0.50 -19.33
C HIS A 455 1.74 -0.47 -20.27
N ILE A 456 2.68 -1.22 -19.70
CA ILE A 456 3.36 -2.33 -20.34
C ILE A 456 3.14 -3.57 -19.46
N ASN A 457 3.38 -4.76 -19.99
CA ASN A 457 3.07 -6.01 -19.29
C ASN A 457 3.68 -6.04 -17.87
N GLY A 458 2.81 -5.94 -16.85
CA GLY A 458 3.17 -5.95 -15.42
C GLY A 458 3.78 -4.64 -14.89
N HIS A 459 3.67 -3.51 -15.59
CA HIS A 459 4.26 -2.24 -15.13
C HIS A 459 3.57 -0.99 -15.70
N ILE A 460 3.45 0.07 -14.90
CA ILE A 460 2.89 1.36 -15.31
C ILE A 460 3.83 2.51 -14.96
N MET A 461 3.84 3.54 -15.80
CA MET A 461 4.71 4.71 -15.66
C MET A 461 4.03 5.98 -16.17
N LEU A 462 4.52 7.13 -15.72
CA LEU A 462 4.04 8.45 -16.15
C LEU A 462 5.00 9.03 -17.18
N TYR A 463 4.46 9.48 -18.32
CA TYR A 463 5.22 10.20 -19.34
C TYR A 463 5.54 11.63 -18.89
N LEU A 464 6.81 12.05 -19.01
CA LEU A 464 7.29 13.39 -18.62
C LEU A 464 7.47 14.35 -19.80
N GLY A 465 7.30 13.88 -21.03
CA GLY A 465 7.67 14.63 -22.23
C GLY A 465 8.88 14.02 -22.92
N ASN A 466 9.48 14.77 -23.85
CA ASN A 466 10.62 14.30 -24.63
C ASN A 466 11.88 15.08 -24.28
N ALA A 467 13.03 14.44 -24.47
CA ALA A 467 14.33 15.06 -24.35
C ALA A 467 15.23 14.70 -25.53
N GLN A 468 16.18 15.56 -25.86
CA GLN A 468 17.19 15.28 -26.87
C GLN A 468 18.30 14.42 -26.26
N ARG A 469 18.61 13.29 -26.89
CA ARG A 469 19.72 12.41 -26.51
C ARG A 469 20.35 11.86 -27.79
N ASP A 470 21.65 12.07 -27.95
CA ASP A 470 22.42 11.60 -29.11
C ASP A 470 21.81 12.02 -30.47
N GLY A 471 21.17 13.20 -30.52
CA GLY A 471 20.49 13.74 -31.70
C GLY A 471 19.09 13.19 -31.95
N GLU A 472 18.58 12.31 -31.09
CA GLU A 472 17.23 11.76 -31.15
C GLU A 472 16.31 12.32 -30.05
N SER A 473 15.03 12.51 -30.38
CA SER A 473 14.00 12.85 -29.40
C SER A 473 13.51 11.58 -28.70
N VAL A 474 13.81 11.45 -27.40
CA VAL A 474 13.50 10.28 -26.59
C VAL A 474 12.41 10.59 -25.56
N PRO A 475 11.35 9.76 -25.46
CA PRO A 475 10.36 9.87 -24.38
C PRO A 475 10.95 9.61 -23.00
N MET A 476 10.71 10.52 -22.07
CA MET A 476 11.12 10.41 -20.67
C MET A 476 9.95 9.93 -19.81
N THR A 477 10.22 9.10 -18.79
CA THR A 477 9.19 8.61 -17.86
C THR A 477 9.62 8.73 -16.40
N TYR A 478 8.63 8.90 -15.52
CA TYR A 478 8.74 8.72 -14.08
C TYR A 478 8.05 7.42 -13.68
N GLN A 479 8.70 6.60 -12.87
CA GLN A 479 8.20 5.28 -12.50
C GLN A 479 8.87 4.73 -11.24
N ASN A 480 8.15 3.91 -10.48
CA ASN A 480 8.75 3.07 -9.45
C ASN A 480 8.90 1.64 -9.99
N VAL A 481 10.13 1.21 -10.27
CA VAL A 481 10.42 -0.01 -11.04
C VAL A 481 11.42 -0.89 -10.29
N TRP A 482 11.15 -2.20 -10.29
CA TRP A 482 12.08 -3.16 -9.69
C TRP A 482 13.36 -3.32 -10.51
N GLY A 483 13.25 -3.69 -11.79
CA GLY A 483 14.42 -3.89 -12.63
C GLY A 483 14.07 -4.24 -14.07
N LEU A 484 15.11 -4.25 -14.90
CA LEU A 484 15.02 -4.60 -16.31
C LEU A 484 15.37 -6.07 -16.51
N SER A 485 14.73 -6.73 -17.49
CA SER A 485 14.98 -8.14 -17.82
C SER A 485 15.29 -8.32 -19.31
N PRO A 486 16.13 -9.31 -19.68
CA PRO A 486 16.18 -9.84 -21.04
C PRO A 486 14.85 -10.50 -21.41
N ALA A 487 14.66 -10.78 -22.71
CA ALA A 487 13.42 -11.39 -23.21
C ALA A 487 13.15 -12.80 -22.64
N ASP A 488 14.21 -13.56 -22.35
CA ASP A 488 14.14 -14.91 -21.76
C ASP A 488 13.93 -14.91 -20.24
N ASN A 489 13.85 -13.73 -19.63
CA ASN A 489 13.66 -13.54 -18.19
C ASN A 489 14.74 -14.15 -17.28
N SER A 490 15.90 -14.52 -17.83
CA SER A 490 16.97 -15.28 -17.14
C SER A 490 17.64 -14.52 -15.98
N ARG A 491 17.53 -13.19 -15.94
CA ARG A 491 18.12 -12.33 -14.91
C ARG A 491 17.36 -11.02 -14.72
N ARG A 492 17.72 -10.25 -13.70
CA ARG A 492 17.25 -8.87 -13.47
C ARG A 492 18.41 -7.91 -13.25
N ASN A 493 18.37 -6.78 -13.93
CA ASN A 493 19.18 -5.60 -13.58
C ASN A 493 18.32 -4.71 -12.69
N VAL A 494 18.53 -4.80 -11.37
CA VAL A 494 17.71 -4.13 -10.36
C VAL A 494 18.02 -2.64 -10.31
N ILE A 495 16.95 -1.86 -10.42
CA ILE A 495 16.90 -0.42 -10.15
C ILE A 495 16.35 -0.23 -8.72
N GLY A 496 15.19 -0.83 -8.44
CA GLY A 496 14.65 -1.00 -7.10
C GLY A 496 14.05 0.27 -6.48
N GLY A 497 13.51 1.19 -7.28
CA GLY A 497 12.92 2.42 -6.74
C GLY A 497 12.25 3.35 -7.74
N ALA A 498 11.77 4.48 -7.21
CA ALA A 498 11.20 5.59 -7.95
C ALA A 498 12.28 6.39 -8.69
N VAL A 499 12.21 6.41 -10.02
CA VAL A 499 13.26 6.95 -10.89
C VAL A 499 12.67 7.67 -12.11
N ILE A 500 13.50 8.51 -12.71
CA ILE A 500 13.32 9.04 -14.06
C ILE A 500 14.18 8.22 -15.01
N LEU A 501 13.56 7.65 -16.05
CA LEU A 501 14.23 6.77 -17.00
C LEU A 501 13.70 7.04 -18.43
N PRO A 502 14.57 7.10 -19.45
CA PRO A 502 14.15 7.19 -20.84
C PRO A 502 13.60 5.85 -21.37
N LEU A 503 12.61 5.92 -22.26
CA LEU A 503 12.16 4.76 -23.04
C LEU A 503 13.06 4.54 -24.25
N LEU A 504 14.21 3.88 -24.03
CA LEU A 504 15.18 3.58 -25.08
C LEU A 504 14.84 2.29 -25.83
N LYS A 505 15.22 2.22 -27.11
CA LYS A 505 15.21 0.97 -27.90
C LYS A 505 16.21 -0.06 -27.36
N THR A 506 17.31 0.43 -26.81
CA THR A 506 18.39 -0.37 -26.20
C THR A 506 19.01 0.43 -25.07
N TYR A 507 19.26 -0.21 -23.93
CA TYR A 507 19.97 0.42 -22.81
C TYR A 507 21.48 0.15 -22.95
N PRO A 508 22.33 1.18 -23.10
CA PRO A 508 23.76 0.99 -23.36
C PRO A 508 24.50 0.19 -22.29
N GLU A 509 24.05 0.27 -21.04
CA GLU A 509 24.69 -0.41 -19.91
C GLU A 509 24.49 -1.93 -19.96
N ASP A 510 23.45 -2.37 -20.64
CA ASP A 510 23.20 -3.78 -20.90
C ASP A 510 22.31 -3.95 -22.15
N PRO A 511 22.91 -4.06 -23.34
CA PRO A 511 22.16 -4.23 -24.59
C PRO A 511 21.32 -5.51 -24.65
N GLY A 512 21.55 -6.47 -23.75
CA GLY A 512 20.78 -7.71 -23.67
C GLY A 512 19.45 -7.56 -22.94
N VAL A 513 19.23 -6.47 -22.19
CA VAL A 513 17.92 -6.21 -21.58
C VAL A 513 16.92 -5.74 -22.63
N ARG A 514 15.67 -6.19 -22.49
CA ARG A 514 14.58 -5.81 -23.37
C ARG A 514 14.19 -4.35 -23.12
N SER A 515 13.99 -3.59 -24.20
CA SER A 515 13.36 -2.26 -24.11
C SER A 515 12.00 -2.34 -23.42
N LEU A 516 11.70 -1.38 -22.55
CA LEU A 516 10.36 -1.24 -21.97
C LEU A 516 9.29 -1.02 -23.05
N ALA A 517 9.64 -0.29 -24.12
CA ALA A 517 8.77 -0.10 -25.28
C ALA A 517 8.66 -1.35 -26.17
N GLY A 518 9.53 -2.35 -25.98
CA GLY A 518 9.53 -3.63 -26.68
C GLY A 518 8.81 -4.76 -25.93
N LYS A 519 8.15 -4.49 -24.80
CA LYS A 519 7.33 -5.51 -24.11
C LYS A 519 6.10 -5.90 -24.96
N PRO A 520 5.54 -7.13 -24.79
CA PRO A 520 4.41 -7.59 -25.60
C PRO A 520 3.17 -6.69 -25.52
N LEU A 521 2.93 -6.10 -24.33
CA LEU A 521 1.90 -5.09 -24.10
C LEU A 521 2.54 -3.70 -24.13
N PHE A 522 1.92 -2.78 -24.85
CA PHE A 522 2.21 -1.35 -24.78
C PHE A 522 0.92 -0.57 -25.07
N GLU A 523 0.45 0.16 -24.08
CA GLU A 523 -0.77 0.96 -24.17
C GLU A 523 -0.55 2.30 -23.47
N ILE A 524 -1.19 3.34 -23.99
CA ILE A 524 -1.12 4.67 -23.39
C ILE A 524 -2.52 5.14 -23.01
N SER A 525 -2.65 5.88 -21.92
CA SER A 525 -3.89 6.54 -21.52
C SER A 525 -3.65 8.01 -21.22
N VAL A 526 -4.27 8.88 -22.02
CA VAL A 526 -4.12 10.34 -21.91
C VAL A 526 -5.26 10.92 -21.07
N ILE A 527 -4.93 11.43 -19.89
CA ILE A 527 -5.88 12.01 -18.93
C ILE A 527 -6.23 13.44 -19.37
N GLY A 528 -7.52 13.75 -19.53
CA GLY A 528 -8.02 15.12 -19.75
C GLY A 528 -7.79 15.73 -21.14
N GLY A 529 -7.75 14.92 -22.21
CA GLY A 529 -7.63 15.41 -23.60
C GLY A 529 -8.89 16.06 -24.19
N ASP A 530 -8.71 16.92 -25.19
CA ASP A 530 -9.75 17.66 -25.90
C ASP A 530 -10.55 16.75 -26.85
N ASP A 531 -11.53 16.03 -26.33
CA ASP A 531 -12.63 15.53 -27.15
C ASP A 531 -13.93 15.69 -26.37
N THR A 532 -14.75 16.63 -26.85
CA THR A 532 -16.13 16.93 -26.42
C THR A 532 -17.13 15.77 -26.63
N ASN A 533 -16.63 14.54 -26.82
CA ASN A 533 -17.41 13.33 -27.04
C ASN A 533 -17.06 12.17 -26.08
N ALA A 534 -16.41 12.46 -24.94
CA ALA A 534 -16.33 11.52 -23.82
C ALA A 534 -17.68 11.43 -23.08
N GLY A 535 -18.74 11.02 -23.80
CA GLY A 535 -19.98 10.58 -23.18
C GLY A 535 -19.69 9.42 -22.22
N SER A 536 -20.08 9.57 -20.95
CA SER A 536 -20.19 8.52 -19.92
C SER A 536 -18.92 7.84 -19.36
N GLY A 537 -17.73 8.00 -19.95
CA GLY A 537 -16.53 7.23 -19.57
C GLY A 537 -15.99 7.49 -18.16
N ALA A 538 -15.91 8.75 -17.71
CA ALA A 538 -15.35 9.09 -16.40
C ALA A 538 -16.26 8.69 -15.21
N ASN A 539 -17.57 8.57 -15.43
CA ASN A 539 -18.53 8.09 -14.42
C ASN A 539 -18.61 6.55 -14.36
N GLY A 540 -18.13 5.85 -15.39
CA GLY A 540 -18.24 4.39 -15.50
C GLY A 540 -17.43 3.63 -14.44
N ASP A 541 -16.33 4.21 -13.95
CA ASP A 541 -15.48 3.57 -12.93
C ASP A 541 -15.93 3.88 -11.51
N ALA A 542 -16.54 5.05 -11.28
CA ALA A 542 -17.16 5.38 -9.99
C ALA A 542 -18.27 4.38 -9.63
N ALA A 543 -18.99 3.81 -10.61
CA ALA A 543 -20.08 2.88 -10.34
C ALA A 543 -19.65 1.39 -10.27
N ARG A 544 -18.34 1.07 -10.26
CA ARG A 544 -17.86 -0.32 -10.22
C ARG A 544 -17.18 -0.65 -8.89
N ALA A 545 -17.67 -1.73 -8.28
CA ALA A 545 -16.96 -2.38 -7.17
C ALA A 545 -15.54 -2.76 -7.64
N PRO A 546 -14.54 -2.73 -6.74
CA PRO A 546 -13.25 -3.33 -7.02
C PRO A 546 -13.43 -4.78 -7.50
N SER A 547 -12.62 -5.21 -8.48
CA SER A 547 -12.69 -6.58 -8.98
C SER A 547 -12.46 -7.57 -7.84
N THR A 548 -13.27 -8.63 -7.76
CA THR A 548 -13.03 -9.73 -6.81
C THR A 548 -11.84 -10.59 -7.24
N ASP A 549 -11.46 -10.57 -8.52
CA ASP A 549 -10.28 -11.25 -9.06
C ASP A 549 -9.45 -10.25 -9.88
N SER A 550 -8.26 -9.93 -9.39
CA SER A 550 -7.23 -9.28 -10.21
C SER A 550 -6.54 -10.36 -11.02
N SER A 551 -6.70 -10.35 -12.34
CA SER A 551 -5.88 -11.14 -13.25
C SER A 551 -4.40 -10.84 -12.97
N GLU A 552 -3.60 -11.90 -12.94
CA GLU A 552 -2.17 -11.91 -12.62
C GLU A 552 -1.39 -10.85 -13.40
N GLU A 553 -1.07 -9.73 -12.75
CA GLU A 553 0.01 -8.84 -13.15
C GLU A 553 1.18 -9.07 -12.20
N MET A 554 1.73 -10.28 -12.22
CA MET A 554 3.10 -10.44 -11.74
C MET A 554 4.04 -9.77 -12.76
N PRO A 555 5.02 -8.97 -12.33
CA PRO A 555 6.03 -8.43 -13.22
C PRO A 555 6.86 -9.60 -13.75
N GLN A 556 6.54 -10.05 -14.95
CA GLN A 556 7.44 -10.87 -15.76
C GLN A 556 8.61 -10.03 -16.27
#